data_AF-A0A9W8IWQ2-F1
#
_entry.id   AF-A0A9W8IWQ2-F1
#
_cell.length_a   1.000
_cell.length_b   1.000
_cell.length_c   1.000
_cell.angle_alpha   90.00
_cell.angle_beta   90.00
_cell.angle_gamma   90.00
#
_symmetry.space_group_name_H-M   'P 1'
#
loop_
_entity.id
_entity.type
_entity.pdbx_description
1 polymer ?
#
loop_
_entity_poly.entity_id
_entity_poly.type
_entity_poly.pdbx_seq_one_letter_code
_entity_poly.pdbx_strand_id
1 'polypeptide(L)'
;MAGLVLTSFILTADRHNYWGAFGDTSQSDSTSEPTIDDSLQNLNTSASATYQELSKKLAIIFPINKNTDMQFYRNTWLREYLYPVCDWSKPGCKIVCNRESTYKTLDQKTFCFSKEMKNFSDKEFFIKIDDDAFVDRDYVFELMRKYSGSEKPVYISHHTRYDDLENKDSLDNVFYGNGKFYMFNYNLVKCLNTDFQYEHRPRNEDAVFGGMVRSGCGEKNVEYVQENDAKIWHKKYKNKNKQINLAYIKNH
;
A
#
# COMPACT_ATOMS: atom_id res chain seq x y z
N MET A 1 13.72 -61.67 13.14
CA MET A 1 13.69 -60.29 13.66
C MET A 1 13.78 -59.36 12.46
N ALA A 2 12.65 -58.77 12.07
CA ALA A 2 12.57 -57.87 10.92
C ALA A 2 12.38 -56.44 11.47
N GLY A 3 13.34 -55.56 11.18
CA GLY A 3 13.29 -54.14 11.53
C GLY A 3 12.54 -53.36 10.46
N LEU A 4 11.42 -52.76 10.83
CA LEU A 4 10.67 -51.81 10.01
C LEU A 4 11.34 -50.43 10.10
N VAL A 5 11.82 -49.93 8.96
CA VAL A 5 12.23 -48.53 8.78
C VAL A 5 11.01 -47.78 8.27
N LEU A 6 10.46 -46.88 9.10
CA LEU A 6 9.47 -45.90 8.67
C LEU A 6 10.16 -44.80 7.84
N THR A 7 9.94 -44.83 6.52
CA THR A 7 10.16 -43.66 5.65
C THR A 7 8.87 -42.85 5.59
N SER A 8 8.92 -41.63 6.12
CA SER A 8 7.83 -40.66 6.01
C SER A 8 7.71 -40.17 4.57
N PHE A 9 6.56 -40.43 3.96
CA PHE A 9 6.12 -39.76 2.73
C PHE A 9 5.50 -38.42 3.12
N ILE A 10 6.14 -37.31 2.75
CA ILE A 10 5.47 -36.01 2.70
C ILE A 10 5.06 -35.78 1.25
N LEU A 11 3.78 -36.03 0.97
CA LEU A 11 3.12 -35.67 -0.27
C LEU A 11 3.04 -34.13 -0.35
N THR A 12 3.87 -33.53 -1.19
CA THR A 12 3.69 -32.15 -1.64
C THR A 12 2.82 -32.14 -2.88
N ALA A 13 1.52 -31.92 -2.73
CA ALA A 13 0.64 -31.34 -3.74
C ALA A 13 -0.77 -31.23 -3.17
N ASP A 14 -1.19 -30.03 -2.78
CA ASP A 14 -2.61 -29.69 -2.82
C ASP A 14 -2.80 -28.36 -3.54
N ARG A 15 -3.04 -28.50 -4.85
CA ARG A 15 -3.89 -27.58 -5.60
C ARG A 15 -5.31 -27.80 -5.08
N HIS A 16 -5.79 -26.92 -4.22
CA HIS A 16 -7.22 -26.79 -4.00
C HIS A 16 -7.74 -25.57 -4.73
N ASN A 17 -8.40 -25.86 -5.85
CA ASN A 17 -9.42 -25.03 -6.45
C ASN A 17 -10.52 -24.80 -5.41
N TYR A 18 -10.72 -23.56 -4.99
CA TYR A 18 -12.02 -23.12 -4.45
C TYR A 18 -12.60 -22.10 -5.43
N TRP A 19 -13.33 -22.64 -6.41
CA TRP A 19 -14.47 -21.96 -7.02
C TRP A 19 -15.72 -22.57 -6.38
N GLY A 20 -16.57 -21.73 -5.80
CA GLY A 20 -17.82 -22.12 -5.13
C GLY A 20 -18.21 -21.04 -4.14
N ALA A 21 -19.05 -20.08 -4.55
CA ALA A 21 -20.51 -20.13 -4.38
C ALA A 21 -20.92 -19.29 -3.16
N PHE A 22 -21.10 -17.99 -3.37
CA PHE A 22 -22.04 -17.22 -2.54
C PHE A 22 -23.39 -17.30 -3.24
N GLY A 23 -24.29 -18.07 -2.65
CA GLY A 23 -25.67 -18.18 -3.09
C GLY A 23 -26.44 -16.90 -2.75
N ASP A 24 -27.29 -16.50 -3.69
CA ASP A 24 -28.38 -15.58 -3.44
C ASP A 24 -29.30 -16.17 -2.36
N THR A 25 -29.49 -15.45 -1.27
CA THR A 25 -30.64 -15.63 -0.39
C THR A 25 -31.40 -14.32 -0.32
N SER A 26 -32.31 -14.15 -1.28
CA SER A 26 -33.48 -13.31 -1.13
C SER A 26 -34.42 -13.96 -0.11
N GLN A 27 -34.50 -13.42 1.09
CA GLN A 27 -35.65 -13.63 1.97
C GLN A 27 -36.08 -12.28 2.52
N SER A 28 -37.26 -11.88 2.06
CA SER A 28 -38.05 -10.75 2.54
C SER A 28 -38.65 -11.12 3.89
N ASP A 29 -38.31 -10.35 4.93
CA ASP A 29 -39.09 -10.30 6.15
C ASP A 29 -39.53 -8.86 6.40
N SER A 30 -40.84 -8.66 6.30
CA SER A 30 -41.51 -7.39 6.52
C SER A 30 -41.76 -7.19 8.01
N THR A 31 -41.00 -6.32 8.64
CA THR A 31 -41.38 -5.73 9.94
C THR A 31 -41.35 -4.21 9.82
N SER A 32 -42.44 -3.58 10.23
CA SER A 32 -42.74 -2.15 10.11
C SER A 32 -41.70 -1.29 10.83
N GLU A 33 -41.03 -0.41 10.09
CA GLU A 33 -40.04 0.53 10.61
C GLU A 33 -40.68 1.62 11.47
N PRO A 34 -40.06 1.98 12.61
CA PRO A 34 -40.36 3.22 13.31
C PRO A 34 -39.85 4.41 12.48
N THR A 35 -40.67 5.46 12.35
CA THR A 35 -40.32 6.72 11.69
C THR A 35 -39.07 7.33 12.31
N ILE A 36 -37.95 7.22 11.59
CA ILE A 36 -36.67 7.84 11.92
C ILE A 36 -36.74 9.31 11.49
N ASP A 37 -36.37 10.18 12.43
CA ASP A 37 -36.16 11.61 12.29
C ASP A 37 -35.29 11.95 11.04
N ASP A 38 -35.87 12.71 10.10
CA ASP A 38 -35.25 13.14 8.83
C ASP A 38 -33.92 13.91 9.01
N SER A 39 -33.61 14.38 10.22
CA SER A 39 -32.35 15.05 10.53
C SER A 39 -31.14 14.09 10.59
N LEU A 40 -31.35 12.82 10.96
CA LEU A 40 -30.29 11.79 11.02
C LEU A 40 -29.98 11.15 9.65
N GLN A 41 -30.94 11.14 8.73
CA GLN A 41 -30.73 10.62 7.37
C GLN A 41 -29.88 11.57 6.50
N ASN A 42 -29.98 12.88 6.71
CA ASN A 42 -29.22 13.90 5.96
C ASN A 42 -27.73 13.98 6.36
N LEU A 43 -27.39 13.67 7.61
CA LEU A 43 -25.99 13.58 8.07
C LEU A 43 -25.28 12.33 7.53
N ASN A 44 -25.97 11.21 7.45
CA ASN A 44 -25.41 9.96 6.93
C ASN A 44 -25.24 9.98 5.40
N THR A 45 -26.09 10.70 4.66
CA THR A 45 -25.96 10.84 3.21
C THR A 45 -24.79 11.75 2.80
N SER A 46 -24.53 12.85 3.50
CA SER A 46 -23.39 13.73 3.17
C SER A 46 -22.03 13.11 3.50
N ALA A 47 -21.93 12.38 4.62
CA ALA A 47 -20.73 11.64 4.99
C ALA A 47 -20.47 10.47 4.01
N SER A 48 -21.53 9.77 3.59
CA SER A 48 -21.45 8.69 2.59
C SER A 48 -21.06 9.19 1.20
N ALA A 49 -21.62 10.32 0.75
CA ALA A 49 -21.24 10.96 -0.50
C ALA A 49 -19.77 11.41 -0.49
N THR A 50 -19.32 12.03 0.61
CA THR A 50 -17.92 12.44 0.81
C THR A 50 -16.98 11.24 0.77
N TYR A 51 -17.37 10.13 1.39
CA TYR A 51 -16.58 8.89 1.37
C TYR A 51 -16.44 8.31 -0.05
N GLN A 52 -17.55 8.21 -0.80
CA GLN A 52 -17.55 7.70 -2.18
C GLN A 52 -16.76 8.57 -3.14
N GLU A 53 -16.72 9.88 -2.92
CA GLU A 53 -15.89 10.79 -3.73
C GLU A 53 -14.40 10.64 -3.42
N LEU A 54 -14.04 10.59 -2.13
CA LEU A 54 -12.67 10.41 -1.71
C LEU A 54 -12.13 9.06 -2.17
N SER A 55 -12.92 7.99 -2.05
CA SER A 55 -12.48 6.63 -2.39
C SER A 55 -12.01 6.53 -3.86
N LYS A 56 -12.68 7.21 -4.78
CA LYS A 56 -12.30 7.26 -6.22
C LYS A 56 -10.95 7.94 -6.45
N LYS A 57 -10.52 8.81 -5.54
CA LYS A 57 -9.29 9.60 -5.63
C LYS A 57 -8.08 8.91 -5.00
N LEU A 58 -8.23 7.71 -4.43
CA LEU A 58 -7.15 6.94 -3.80
C LEU A 58 -6.55 5.91 -4.77
N ALA A 59 -5.22 5.80 -4.76
CA ALA A 59 -4.47 4.69 -5.36
C ALA A 59 -3.49 4.09 -4.35
N ILE A 60 -3.51 2.77 -4.21
CA ILE A 60 -2.58 2.03 -3.34
C ILE A 60 -1.57 1.30 -4.22
N ILE A 61 -0.39 1.87 -4.35
CA ILE A 61 0.75 1.28 -5.05
C ILE A 61 1.26 0.11 -4.21
N PHE A 62 1.18 -1.08 -4.79
CA PHE A 62 1.46 -2.32 -4.05
C PHE A 62 2.54 -3.14 -4.76
N PRO A 63 3.83 -2.97 -4.41
CA PRO A 63 4.90 -3.78 -4.95
C PRO A 63 4.73 -5.26 -4.60
N ILE A 64 4.51 -6.11 -5.61
CA ILE A 64 4.33 -7.55 -5.41
C ILE A 64 5.51 -8.35 -5.92
N ASN A 65 5.86 -9.42 -5.24
CA ASN A 65 6.82 -10.42 -5.70
C ASN A 65 6.16 -11.82 -5.70
N LYS A 66 6.92 -12.86 -6.05
CA LYS A 66 6.41 -14.24 -6.12
C LYS A 66 5.91 -14.81 -4.78
N ASN A 67 6.30 -14.22 -3.66
CA ASN A 67 5.93 -14.64 -2.31
C ASN A 67 4.79 -13.78 -1.72
N THR A 68 4.27 -12.80 -2.46
CA THR A 68 3.21 -11.92 -1.97
C THR A 68 1.88 -12.67 -1.91
N ASP A 69 1.28 -12.74 -0.72
CA ASP A 69 -0.04 -13.31 -0.51
C ASP A 69 -1.14 -12.34 -0.96
N MET A 70 -1.45 -12.37 -2.26
CA MET A 70 -2.52 -11.57 -2.83
C MET A 70 -3.92 -11.96 -2.35
N GLN A 71 -4.13 -13.17 -1.81
CA GLN A 71 -5.45 -13.56 -1.32
C GLN A 71 -5.81 -12.75 -0.08
N PHE A 72 -4.86 -12.57 0.85
CA PHE A 72 -5.05 -11.70 2.00
C PHE A 72 -5.56 -10.32 1.58
N TYR A 73 -4.84 -9.64 0.69
CA TYR A 73 -5.18 -8.26 0.29
C TYR A 73 -6.48 -8.16 -0.53
N ARG A 74 -6.84 -9.21 -1.28
CA ARG A 74 -8.13 -9.29 -1.98
C ARG A 74 -9.34 -9.42 -1.04
N ASN A 75 -9.11 -9.85 0.20
CA ASN A 75 -10.14 -10.01 1.21
C ASN A 75 -10.19 -8.85 2.21
N THR A 76 -9.48 -7.75 1.94
CA THR A 76 -9.53 -6.53 2.76
C THR A 76 -10.10 -5.35 1.97
N TRP A 77 -10.35 -4.24 2.66
CA TRP A 77 -10.80 -2.98 2.06
C TRP A 77 -9.81 -2.43 1.02
N LEU A 78 -8.53 -2.82 1.10
CA LEU A 78 -7.49 -2.35 0.18
C LEU A 78 -7.79 -2.76 -1.26
N ARG A 79 -8.44 -3.92 -1.48
CA ARG A 79 -8.67 -4.55 -2.79
C ARG A 79 -9.11 -3.57 -3.88
N GLU A 80 -10.04 -2.68 -3.57
CA GLU A 80 -10.66 -1.76 -4.53
C GLU A 80 -9.69 -0.68 -5.01
N TYR A 81 -8.65 -0.40 -4.24
CA TYR A 81 -7.69 0.68 -4.45
C TYR A 81 -6.33 0.18 -4.91
N LEU A 82 -6.11 -1.14 -4.97
CA LEU A 82 -4.81 -1.71 -5.29
C LEU A 82 -4.42 -1.44 -6.75
N TYR A 83 -3.19 -0.94 -6.89
CA TYR A 83 -2.41 -0.92 -8.11
C TYR A 83 -1.19 -1.85 -7.92
N PRO A 84 -1.35 -3.16 -8.15
CA PRO A 84 -0.24 -4.09 -8.03
C PRO A 84 0.86 -3.76 -9.05
N VAL A 85 2.08 -3.60 -8.53
CA VAL A 85 3.30 -3.40 -9.30
C VAL A 85 3.99 -4.75 -9.44
N CYS A 86 3.86 -5.36 -10.61
CA CYS A 86 4.32 -6.71 -10.89
C CYS A 86 5.66 -6.74 -11.61
N ASP A 87 6.40 -7.84 -11.45
CA ASP A 87 7.62 -8.10 -12.22
C ASP A 87 7.32 -8.66 -13.63
N TRP A 88 6.10 -9.17 -13.83
CA TRP A 88 5.65 -9.83 -15.04
C TRP A 88 4.23 -9.37 -15.41
N SER A 89 3.91 -9.43 -16.70
CA SER A 89 2.54 -9.19 -17.16
C SER A 89 1.67 -10.41 -16.85
N LYS A 90 0.67 -10.25 -15.97
CA LYS A 90 -0.38 -11.24 -15.67
C LYS A 90 -1.71 -10.55 -15.40
N PRO A 91 -2.85 -11.28 -15.54
CA PRO A 91 -4.14 -10.77 -15.14
C PRO A 91 -4.12 -10.25 -13.69
N GLY A 92 -4.57 -9.01 -13.50
CA GLY A 92 -4.58 -8.33 -12.20
C GLY A 92 -3.33 -7.48 -11.90
N CYS A 93 -2.31 -7.49 -12.75
CA CYS A 93 -1.22 -6.52 -12.71
C CYS A 93 -1.67 -5.19 -13.31
N LYS A 94 -1.47 -4.09 -12.58
CA LYS A 94 -1.83 -2.74 -13.04
C LYS A 94 -0.62 -1.97 -13.55
N ILE A 95 0.54 -2.20 -12.93
CA ILE A 95 1.83 -1.68 -13.35
C ILE A 95 2.77 -2.87 -13.57
N VAL A 96 3.48 -2.90 -14.68
CA VAL A 96 4.45 -3.96 -15.00
C VAL A 96 5.83 -3.34 -15.10
N CYS A 97 6.70 -3.73 -14.19
CA CYS A 97 8.11 -3.35 -14.16
C CYS A 97 8.93 -4.61 -14.50
N ASN A 98 9.79 -4.59 -15.53
CA ASN A 98 10.64 -5.74 -15.91
C ASN A 98 11.43 -6.31 -14.71
N ARG A 99 11.91 -7.56 -14.58
CA ARG A 99 11.66 -8.92 -15.14
C ARG A 99 11.59 -9.91 -13.94
N GLU A 100 12.38 -9.67 -12.88
CA GLU A 100 12.33 -10.30 -11.56
C GLU A 100 12.89 -9.34 -10.51
N SER A 101 12.07 -8.86 -9.57
CA SER A 101 12.54 -7.98 -8.50
C SER A 101 13.10 -8.79 -7.35
N THR A 102 14.30 -8.42 -6.89
CA THR A 102 14.92 -8.89 -5.65
C THR A 102 15.05 -7.72 -4.68
N TYR A 103 15.43 -7.98 -3.43
CA TYR A 103 15.79 -6.90 -2.50
C TYR A 103 16.84 -5.95 -3.08
N LYS A 104 17.75 -6.48 -3.91
CA LYS A 104 18.80 -5.73 -4.61
C LYS A 104 18.31 -4.98 -5.85
N THR A 105 17.02 -4.98 -6.17
CA THR A 105 16.50 -4.26 -7.34
C THR A 105 15.18 -3.56 -7.03
N LEU A 106 14.85 -3.39 -5.75
CA LEU A 106 13.63 -2.68 -5.33
C LEU A 106 13.66 -1.22 -5.74
N ASP A 107 14.84 -0.59 -5.73
CA ASP A 107 15.09 0.75 -6.27
C ASP A 107 14.57 0.92 -7.71
N GLN A 108 14.83 -0.05 -8.59
CA GLN A 108 14.35 -0.05 -9.98
C GLN A 108 12.82 -0.10 -10.05
N LYS A 109 12.20 -0.87 -9.15
CA LYS A 109 10.75 -0.95 -9.04
C LYS A 109 10.16 0.38 -8.56
N THR A 110 10.85 1.06 -7.64
CA THR A 110 10.52 2.42 -7.19
C THR A 110 10.54 3.43 -8.32
N PHE A 111 11.58 3.43 -9.17
CA PHE A 111 11.58 4.28 -10.37
C PHE A 111 10.39 3.99 -11.29
N CYS A 112 10.12 2.72 -11.52
CA CYS A 112 9.07 2.30 -12.43
C CYS A 112 7.69 2.78 -11.97
N PHE A 113 7.28 2.47 -10.73
CA PHE A 113 5.97 2.93 -10.26
C PHE A 113 5.92 4.45 -10.08
N SER A 114 7.04 5.10 -9.73
CA SER A 114 7.07 6.58 -9.63
C SER A 114 6.85 7.27 -10.97
N LYS A 115 7.35 6.70 -12.06
CA LYS A 115 7.05 7.17 -13.42
C LYS A 115 5.58 6.97 -13.77
N GLU A 116 5.04 5.80 -13.47
CA GLU A 116 3.65 5.48 -13.78
C GLU A 116 2.63 6.33 -13.01
N MET A 117 2.88 6.63 -11.73
CA MET A 117 2.00 7.47 -10.93
C MET A 117 1.76 8.86 -11.53
N LYS A 118 2.71 9.39 -12.30
CA LYS A 118 2.54 10.68 -12.99
C LYS A 118 1.42 10.67 -14.04
N ASN A 119 1.00 9.49 -14.50
CA ASN A 119 -0.10 9.33 -15.45
C ASN A 119 -1.48 9.27 -14.77
N PHE A 120 -1.55 9.24 -13.43
CA PHE A 120 -2.80 9.04 -12.68
C PHE A 120 -3.46 10.37 -12.33
N SER A 121 -3.89 11.11 -13.36
CA SER A 121 -4.44 12.46 -13.19
C SER A 121 -5.78 12.51 -12.45
N ASP A 122 -6.48 11.38 -12.35
CA ASP A 122 -7.75 11.22 -11.62
C ASP A 122 -7.55 10.90 -10.12
N LYS A 123 -6.31 10.69 -9.68
CA LYS A 123 -5.97 10.38 -8.29
C LYS A 123 -5.41 11.60 -7.58
N GLU A 124 -5.87 11.79 -6.34
CA GLU A 124 -5.40 12.86 -5.47
C GLU A 124 -4.44 12.32 -4.42
N PHE A 125 -4.61 11.07 -4.00
CA PHE A 125 -3.82 10.44 -2.95
C PHE A 125 -3.27 9.09 -3.38
N PHE A 126 -2.06 8.83 -2.92
CA PHE A 126 -1.29 7.63 -3.19
C PHE A 126 -0.78 7.06 -1.88
N ILE A 127 -0.78 5.74 -1.77
CA ILE A 127 -0.16 5.00 -0.68
C ILE A 127 0.82 4.00 -1.29
N LYS A 128 2.07 3.96 -0.82
CA LYS A 128 2.92 2.77 -0.95
C LYS A 128 2.78 1.97 0.33
N ILE A 129 2.50 0.68 0.19
CA ILE A 129 2.46 -0.26 1.30
C ILE A 129 3.22 -1.52 0.94
N ASP A 130 4.00 -2.05 1.89
CA ASP A 130 4.70 -3.31 1.72
C ASP A 130 3.74 -4.51 1.84
N ASP A 131 4.13 -5.65 1.28
CA ASP A 131 3.32 -6.87 1.25
C ASP A 131 3.26 -7.65 2.58
N ASP A 132 3.84 -7.05 3.61
CA ASP A 132 3.71 -7.42 5.01
C ASP A 132 3.01 -6.34 5.87
N ALA A 133 2.54 -5.23 5.29
CA ALA A 133 1.84 -4.18 6.01
C ALA A 133 0.32 -4.16 5.70
N PHE A 134 -0.45 -3.63 6.65
CA PHE A 134 -1.88 -3.36 6.53
C PHE A 134 -2.20 -2.06 7.29
N VAL A 135 -3.08 -1.22 6.76
CA VAL A 135 -3.39 0.09 7.35
C VAL A 135 -4.89 0.24 7.61
N ASP A 136 -5.21 0.94 8.68
CA ASP A 136 -6.59 1.24 9.08
C ASP A 136 -7.29 2.10 8.01
N ARG A 137 -8.52 1.71 7.67
CA ARG A 137 -9.30 2.39 6.64
C ARG A 137 -9.65 3.80 7.07
N ASP A 138 -10.23 3.93 8.25
CA ASP A 138 -10.81 5.19 8.68
C ASP A 138 -9.70 6.24 8.92
N TYR A 139 -8.52 5.80 9.40
CA TYR A 139 -7.30 6.60 9.43
C TYR A 139 -6.90 7.15 8.05
N VAL A 140 -6.88 6.31 7.00
CA VAL A 140 -6.56 6.78 5.64
C VAL A 140 -7.56 7.84 5.18
N PHE A 141 -8.86 7.60 5.34
CA PHE A 141 -9.88 8.56 4.92
C PHE A 141 -9.90 9.84 5.77
N GLU A 142 -9.48 9.79 7.03
CA GLU A 142 -9.23 10.98 7.85
C GLU A 142 -8.07 11.81 7.28
N LEU A 143 -6.95 11.17 6.94
CA LEU A 143 -5.81 11.86 6.29
C LEU A 143 -6.22 12.46 4.96
N MET A 144 -6.98 11.74 4.14
CA MET A 144 -7.48 12.25 2.86
C MET A 144 -8.35 13.49 3.06
N ARG A 145 -9.30 13.47 4.01
CA ARG A 145 -10.14 14.65 4.33
C ARG A 145 -9.30 15.83 4.79
N LYS A 146 -8.32 15.58 5.66
CA LYS A 146 -7.47 16.63 6.23
C LYS A 146 -6.59 17.32 5.19
N TYR A 147 -6.06 16.56 4.24
CA TYR A 147 -5.09 17.04 3.26
C TYR A 147 -5.65 17.24 1.86
N SER A 148 -6.97 17.05 1.67
CA SER A 148 -7.59 17.22 0.35
C SER A 148 -7.52 18.67 -0.09
N GLY A 149 -7.19 18.90 -1.36
CA GLY A 149 -7.02 20.23 -1.91
C GLY A 149 -5.76 20.96 -1.42
N SER A 150 -4.86 20.32 -0.67
CA SER A 150 -3.60 20.95 -0.25
C SER A 150 -2.78 21.40 -1.45
N GLU A 151 -2.43 22.69 -1.50
CA GLU A 151 -1.59 23.27 -2.55
C GLU A 151 -0.13 22.80 -2.45
N LYS A 152 0.31 22.38 -1.24
CA LYS A 152 1.65 21.87 -1.01
C LYS A 152 1.74 20.37 -1.31
N PRO A 153 2.90 19.88 -1.78
CA PRO A 153 3.25 18.47 -1.69
C PRO A 153 3.18 17.99 -0.24
N VAL A 154 2.41 16.93 0.02
CA VAL A 154 2.28 16.32 1.36
C VAL A 154 2.91 14.93 1.31
N TYR A 155 3.77 14.63 2.27
CA TYR A 155 4.42 13.33 2.44
C TYR A 155 4.23 12.84 3.88
N ILE A 156 3.46 11.77 4.07
CA ILE A 156 3.03 11.23 5.35
C ILE A 156 3.71 9.88 5.56
N SER A 157 4.55 9.78 6.58
CA SER A 157 5.26 8.53 6.90
C SER A 157 5.90 8.59 8.28
N HIS A 158 6.53 7.49 8.70
CA HIS A 158 7.59 7.51 9.69
C HIS A 158 8.90 7.94 9.02
N HIS A 159 9.21 9.23 9.09
CA HIS A 159 10.36 9.78 8.40
C HIS A 159 11.66 9.55 9.16
N THR A 160 12.72 9.24 8.43
CA THR A 160 14.09 9.11 8.96
C THR A 160 15.10 9.65 7.97
N ARG A 161 16.37 9.74 8.38
CA ARG A 161 17.48 10.17 7.53
C ARG A 161 18.30 8.97 7.06
N TYR A 162 18.69 9.00 5.80
CA TYR A 162 19.62 8.05 5.20
C TYR A 162 20.96 8.72 5.03
N ASP A 163 22.01 8.11 5.58
CA ASP A 163 23.39 8.60 5.43
C ASP A 163 24.11 7.67 4.43
N ASP A 164 24.57 8.24 3.32
CA ASP A 164 25.29 7.53 2.25
C ASP A 164 26.37 8.45 1.70
N LEU A 165 27.51 8.46 2.40
CA LEU A 165 28.65 9.33 2.09
C LEU A 165 29.26 9.09 0.70
N GLU A 166 28.93 7.98 0.03
CA GLU A 166 29.32 7.73 -1.37
C GLU A 166 28.45 8.53 -2.35
N ASN A 167 27.26 8.95 -1.92
CA ASN A 167 26.24 9.64 -2.71
C ASN A 167 25.86 11.00 -2.08
N LYS A 168 26.86 11.83 -1.77
CA LYS A 168 26.70 13.10 -1.03
C LYS A 168 25.63 14.04 -1.59
N ASP A 169 25.52 14.09 -2.91
CA ASP A 169 24.64 15.02 -3.59
C ASP A 169 23.23 14.46 -3.83
N SER A 170 23.03 13.14 -3.66
CA SER A 170 21.82 12.45 -4.09
C SER A 170 21.12 11.67 -2.98
N LEU A 171 21.84 10.92 -2.15
CA LEU A 171 21.30 10.03 -1.11
C LEU A 171 21.81 10.33 0.30
N ASP A 172 22.89 11.11 0.46
CA ASP A 172 23.39 11.46 1.78
C ASP A 172 22.48 12.46 2.50
N ASN A 173 22.23 12.18 3.78
CA ASN A 173 21.34 12.93 4.64
C ASN A 173 19.94 13.15 4.02
N VAL A 174 19.44 12.19 3.25
CA VAL A 174 18.12 12.29 2.63
C VAL A 174 17.03 11.98 3.65
N PHE A 175 16.03 12.84 3.73
CA PHE A 175 14.84 12.62 4.55
C PHE A 175 13.78 11.83 3.76
N TYR A 176 13.43 10.64 4.23
CA TYR A 176 12.57 9.69 3.52
C TYR A 176 11.61 8.96 4.47
N GLY A 177 10.50 8.45 3.94
CA GLY A 177 9.55 7.64 4.67
C GLY A 177 10.00 6.18 4.78
N ASN A 178 9.97 5.61 5.99
CA ASN A 178 10.44 4.25 6.25
C ASN A 178 9.45 3.19 5.70
N GLY A 179 9.98 2.09 5.14
CA GLY A 179 9.36 1.20 4.14
C GLY A 179 8.02 0.54 4.42
N LYS A 180 7.48 0.63 5.63
CA LYS A 180 6.18 0.03 5.96
C LYS A 180 5.00 0.64 5.20
N PHE A 181 4.95 1.96 5.20
CA PHE A 181 3.81 2.74 4.76
C PHE A 181 4.30 4.16 4.48
N TYR A 182 3.88 4.68 3.35
CA TYR A 182 3.84 6.12 3.20
C TYR A 182 2.71 6.54 2.28
N MET A 183 2.05 7.63 2.66
CA MET A 183 0.97 8.25 1.93
C MET A 183 1.39 9.63 1.45
N PHE A 184 0.95 10.01 0.27
CA PHE A 184 1.30 11.31 -0.31
C PHE A 184 0.22 11.78 -1.28
N ASN A 185 0.15 13.09 -1.48
CA ASN A 185 -0.80 13.68 -2.42
C ASN A 185 -0.20 13.78 -3.84
N TYR A 186 -1.05 14.03 -4.82
CA TYR A 186 -0.66 14.13 -6.22
C TYR A 186 0.31 15.31 -6.48
N ASN A 187 0.29 16.36 -5.65
CA ASN A 187 1.26 17.44 -5.76
C ASN A 187 2.70 16.98 -5.46
N LEU A 188 2.90 16.01 -4.55
CA LEU A 188 4.19 15.33 -4.40
C LEU A 188 4.56 14.58 -5.69
N VAL A 189 3.64 13.79 -6.23
CA VAL A 189 3.87 13.02 -7.48
C VAL A 189 4.29 13.91 -8.64
N LYS A 190 3.65 15.07 -8.81
CA LYS A 190 3.96 16.03 -9.88
C LYS A 190 5.41 16.51 -9.81
N CYS A 191 5.92 16.81 -8.62
CA CYS A 191 7.27 17.34 -8.46
C CYS A 191 8.34 16.25 -8.31
N LEU A 192 8.00 14.96 -8.16
CA LEU A 192 8.99 13.89 -8.09
C LEU A 192 9.98 13.95 -9.27
N ASN A 193 11.28 13.94 -8.98
CA ASN A 193 12.30 13.78 -10.00
C ASN A 193 12.48 12.29 -10.34
N THR A 194 11.70 11.81 -11.30
CA THR A 194 11.72 10.40 -11.74
C THR A 194 12.94 10.04 -12.59
N ASP A 195 13.78 11.02 -12.94
CA ASP A 195 15.04 10.81 -13.67
C ASP A 195 16.26 10.96 -12.75
N PHE A 196 16.02 11.02 -11.44
CA PHE A 196 17.02 10.97 -10.39
C PHE A 196 18.08 9.89 -10.63
N GLN A 197 19.35 10.24 -10.38
CA GLN A 197 20.51 9.36 -10.54
C GLN A 197 21.31 9.32 -9.24
N TYR A 198 21.95 8.19 -9.00
CA TYR A 198 22.89 7.97 -7.91
C TYR A 198 23.92 6.92 -8.34
N GLU A 199 25.05 6.91 -7.66
CA GLU A 199 26.14 5.98 -7.89
C GLU A 199 25.94 4.68 -7.09
N HIS A 200 26.47 3.58 -7.62
CA HIS A 200 26.49 2.25 -7.01
C HIS A 200 25.13 1.64 -6.64
N ARG A 201 24.67 0.67 -7.45
CA ARG A 201 23.48 -0.15 -7.14
C ARG A 201 23.87 -1.47 -6.46
N PRO A 202 23.06 -2.00 -5.52
CA PRO A 202 21.72 -1.55 -5.12
C PRO A 202 21.68 -0.68 -3.86
N ARG A 203 20.56 0.05 -3.65
CA ARG A 203 20.32 0.93 -2.48
C ARG A 203 18.92 0.73 -1.89
N ASN A 204 18.73 1.24 -0.67
CA ASN A 204 17.44 1.29 0.02
C ASN A 204 16.42 2.03 -0.86
N GLU A 205 15.36 1.34 -1.25
CA GLU A 205 14.38 1.84 -2.22
C GLU A 205 13.56 3.01 -1.70
N ASP A 206 13.32 3.08 -0.40
CA ASP A 206 12.59 4.18 0.21
C ASP A 206 13.47 5.43 0.29
N ALA A 207 14.77 5.25 0.58
CA ALA A 207 15.75 6.34 0.51
C ALA A 207 15.88 6.87 -0.93
N VAL A 208 15.83 5.98 -1.93
CA VAL A 208 15.78 6.37 -3.36
C VAL A 208 14.52 7.19 -3.66
N PHE A 209 13.34 6.79 -3.14
CA PHE A 209 12.14 7.61 -3.26
C PHE A 209 12.29 8.99 -2.59
N GLY A 210 12.87 9.04 -1.38
CA GLY A 210 13.22 10.29 -0.71
C GLY A 210 14.18 11.17 -1.52
N GLY A 211 15.14 10.57 -2.23
CA GLY A 211 16.04 11.26 -3.15
C GLY A 211 15.29 11.89 -4.34
N MET A 212 14.29 11.18 -4.89
CA MET A 212 13.40 11.74 -5.93
C MET A 212 12.57 12.93 -5.40
N VAL A 213 12.08 12.84 -4.15
CA VAL A 213 11.36 13.93 -3.48
C VAL A 213 12.29 15.14 -3.27
N ARG A 214 13.46 14.94 -2.66
CA ARG A 214 14.42 16.02 -2.37
C ARG A 214 14.87 16.73 -3.64
N SER A 215 15.24 15.97 -4.67
CA SER A 215 15.77 16.54 -5.92
C SER A 215 14.72 17.18 -6.82
N GLY A 216 13.46 16.72 -6.75
CA GLY A 216 12.38 17.26 -7.59
C GLY A 216 11.51 18.31 -6.90
N CYS A 217 11.08 18.04 -5.67
CA CYS A 217 10.19 18.92 -4.91
C CYS A 217 10.96 19.95 -4.08
N GLY A 218 12.15 19.59 -3.60
CA GLY A 218 12.90 20.33 -2.59
C GLY A 218 12.35 20.10 -1.19
N GLU A 219 13.22 19.73 -0.25
CA GLU A 219 12.84 19.35 1.13
C GLU A 219 12.04 20.46 1.86
N LYS A 220 12.34 21.74 1.62
CA LYS A 220 11.63 22.85 2.28
C LYS A 220 10.23 23.11 1.73
N ASN A 221 9.89 22.57 0.55
CA ASN A 221 8.61 22.81 -0.11
C ASN A 221 7.60 21.69 0.17
N VAL A 222 8.04 20.59 0.79
CA VAL A 222 7.20 19.45 1.13
C VAL A 222 6.73 19.56 2.58
N GLU A 223 5.44 19.34 2.80
CA GLU A 223 4.88 19.15 4.12
C GLU A 223 5.09 17.69 4.55
N TYR A 224 6.09 17.48 5.42
CA TYR A 224 6.35 16.19 6.02
C TYR A 224 5.47 15.99 7.26
N VAL A 225 4.67 14.93 7.25
CA VAL A 225 3.71 14.62 8.31
C VAL A 225 4.07 13.28 8.93
N GLN A 226 4.19 13.24 10.26
CA GLN A 226 4.41 12.00 10.97
C GLN A 226 3.14 11.14 10.96
N GLU A 227 3.28 9.88 10.57
CA GLU A 227 2.18 8.90 10.61
C GLU A 227 1.85 8.43 12.05
N ASN A 228 0.67 7.83 12.21
CA ASN A 228 0.27 7.15 13.44
C ASN A 228 0.51 5.63 13.33
N ASP A 229 1.63 5.16 13.90
CA ASP A 229 2.05 3.75 13.86
C ASP A 229 1.00 2.79 14.45
N ALA A 230 0.19 3.23 15.42
CA ALA A 230 -0.86 2.39 16.01
C ALA A 230 -1.99 2.03 15.02
N LYS A 231 -2.05 2.72 13.87
CA LYS A 231 -3.01 2.48 12.78
C LYS A 231 -2.43 1.65 11.63
N ILE A 232 -1.19 1.17 11.77
CA ILE A 232 -0.46 0.40 10.77
C ILE A 232 0.01 -0.91 11.40
N TRP A 233 -0.42 -2.03 10.83
CA TRP A 233 -0.10 -3.37 11.31
C TRP A 233 0.89 -4.08 10.39
N HIS A 234 1.78 -4.85 11.00
CA HIS A 234 2.77 -5.68 10.31
C HIS A 234 2.49 -7.17 10.49
N LYS A 235 2.64 -7.94 9.40
CA LYS A 235 2.72 -9.40 9.45
C LYS A 235 3.94 -9.78 10.27
N LYS A 236 3.74 -10.51 11.36
CA LYS A 236 4.86 -11.12 12.08
C LYS A 236 5.36 -12.31 11.27
N TYR A 237 6.65 -12.33 10.98
CA TYR A 237 7.30 -13.47 10.34
C TYR A 237 7.32 -14.67 11.30
N LYS A 238 6.55 -15.71 11.00
CA LYS A 238 6.72 -17.03 11.63
C LYS A 238 6.95 -18.06 10.52
N ASN A 239 8.16 -18.63 10.47
CA ASN A 239 8.52 -19.74 9.58
C ASN A 239 8.24 -19.47 8.09
N LYS A 240 8.71 -18.34 7.55
CA LYS A 240 8.54 -17.91 6.13
C LYS A 240 7.10 -17.62 5.68
N ASN A 241 6.10 -17.86 6.53
CA ASN A 241 4.72 -17.49 6.26
C ASN A 241 4.41 -16.13 6.91
N LYS A 242 3.69 -15.28 6.18
CA LYS A 242 3.29 -13.96 6.65
C LYS A 242 1.89 -14.04 7.27
N GLN A 243 1.75 -13.80 8.59
CA GLN A 243 0.45 -13.83 9.27
C GLN A 243 0.06 -12.44 9.80
N ILE A 244 -1.11 -11.92 9.41
CA ILE A 244 -1.78 -10.81 10.11
C ILE A 244 -2.81 -11.41 11.06
N ASN A 245 -2.70 -11.09 12.34
CA ASN A 245 -3.77 -11.42 13.28
C ASN A 245 -4.88 -10.37 13.20
N LEU A 246 -5.88 -10.62 12.36
CA LEU A 246 -7.04 -9.73 12.22
C LEU A 246 -7.91 -9.66 13.50
N ALA A 247 -7.80 -10.62 14.42
CA ALA A 247 -8.53 -10.57 15.69
C ALA A 247 -8.02 -9.45 16.62
N TYR A 248 -6.77 -9.00 16.42
CA TYR A 248 -6.21 -7.86 17.14
C TYR A 248 -6.81 -6.51 16.65
N ILE A 249 -7.38 -6.47 15.45
CA ILE A 249 -7.95 -5.27 14.83
C ILE A 249 -9.36 -4.97 15.37
N LYS A 250 -10.12 -5.98 15.81
CA LYS A 250 -11.51 -5.80 16.30
C LYS A 250 -11.62 -5.26 17.74
N ASN A 251 -10.51 -5.16 18.47
CA ASN A 251 -10.50 -4.80 19.90
C ASN A 251 -9.96 -3.39 20.20
N HIS A 252 -9.82 -2.54 19.18
CA HIS A 252 -9.43 -1.12 19.25
C HIS A 252 -10.30 -0.29 18.32
#